data_AF-A0A1J3EAL1-F1
#
_entry.id   AF-A0A1J3EAL1-F1
#
_cell.length_a   1.000
_cell.length_b   1.000
_cell.length_c   1.000
_cell.angle_alpha   90.00
_cell.angle_beta   90.00
_cell.angle_gamma   90.00
#
_symmetry.space_group_name_H-M   'P 1'
#
loop_
_entity.id
_entity.type
_entity.pdbx_description
1 polymer ?
#
loop_
_entity_poly.entity_id
_entity_poly.type
_entity_poly.pdbx_seq_one_letter_code
_entity_poly.pdbx_strand_id
1 'polypeptide(L)'
;IRSRDGLERVTADGAHITVSQLKSLIEEQLQIPLRNQTLSTNRDLLLAKTPTDLLAFTDLSDPNLRLSSLNIGHGSMVYLAYEGERTIRGGPAVTPAGSFGRKMTVDDLIARQMRVTRQEKSHCDSVSVDRDCANAFQHYVNESLA
;
A
#
# COMPACT_ATOMS: atom_id res chain seq x y z
N ILE A 1 -1.81 -1.74 9.59
CA ILE A 1 -3.00 -2.07 8.77
C ILE A 1 -2.60 -3.09 7.72
N ARG A 2 -3.27 -4.24 7.65
CA ARG A 2 -3.04 -5.26 6.62
C ARG A 2 -4.23 -5.27 5.66
N SER A 3 -3.97 -5.00 4.38
CA SER A 3 -4.95 -5.16 3.30
C SER A 3 -4.57 -6.35 2.41
N ARG A 4 -5.34 -6.56 1.33
CA ARG A 4 -5.00 -7.51 0.27
C ARG A 4 -3.75 -7.08 -0.51
N ASP A 5 -3.53 -5.78 -0.64
CA ASP A 5 -2.40 -5.23 -1.41
C ASP A 5 -1.09 -5.28 -0.63
N GLY A 6 -1.16 -5.26 0.70
CA GLY A 6 0.04 -5.28 1.52
C GLY A 6 -0.16 -4.97 2.99
N LEU A 7 0.96 -4.85 3.69
CA LEU A 7 1.01 -4.40 5.08
C LEU A 7 1.51 -2.95 5.11
N GLU A 8 0.67 -2.06 5.63
CA GLU A 8 0.94 -0.63 5.71
C GLU A 8 0.90 -0.15 7.17
N ARG A 9 1.67 0.90 7.47
CA ARG A 9 1.66 1.55 8.78
C ARG A 9 0.83 2.83 8.68
N VAL A 10 -0.04 3.04 9.66
CA VAL A 10 -0.81 4.28 9.83
C VAL A 10 -0.39 4.89 11.15
N THR A 11 0.02 6.15 11.13
CA THR A 11 0.40 6.90 12.31
C THR A 11 -0.86 7.51 12.91
N ALA A 12 -1.02 7.41 14.23
CA ALA A 12 -2.17 7.95 14.93
C ALA A 12 -1.75 8.55 16.29
N ASP A 13 -2.34 9.69 16.63
CA ASP A 13 -1.97 10.44 17.83
C ASP A 13 -2.75 9.95 19.06
N GLY A 14 -2.11 9.08 19.83
CA GLY A 14 -2.53 8.70 21.19
C GLY A 14 -3.55 7.55 21.30
N ALA A 15 -3.74 7.07 22.54
CA ALA A 15 -4.54 5.88 22.86
C ALA A 15 -6.06 6.12 22.92
N HIS A 16 -6.50 7.37 22.78
CA HIS A 16 -7.90 7.79 22.92
C HIS A 16 -8.63 7.97 21.59
N ILE A 17 -7.99 7.61 20.48
CA ILE A 17 -8.59 7.71 19.15
C ILE A 17 -9.79 6.77 18.99
N THR A 18 -10.79 7.26 18.28
CA THR A 18 -11.99 6.49 17.92
C THR A 18 -11.82 5.77 16.59
N VAL A 19 -12.71 4.81 16.31
CA VAL A 19 -12.77 4.13 15.02
C VAL A 19 -13.01 5.12 13.87
N SER A 20 -13.86 6.14 14.06
CA SER A 20 -14.08 7.18 13.05
C SER A 20 -12.80 7.94 12.71
N GLN A 21 -12.02 8.33 13.73
CA GLN A 21 -10.73 9.00 13.55
C GLN A 21 -9.71 8.10 12.86
N LEU A 22 -9.67 6.80 13.20
CA LEU A 22 -8.82 5.83 12.50
C LEU A 22 -9.18 5.75 11.01
N LYS A 23 -10.48 5.71 10.66
CA LYS A 23 -10.92 5.70 9.25
C LYS A 23 -10.52 6.97 8.51
N SER A 24 -10.62 8.13 9.17
CA SER A 24 -10.12 9.40 8.61
C SER A 24 -8.61 9.40 8.38
N LEU A 25 -7.82 8.87 9.32
CA LEU A 25 -6.36 8.74 9.15
C LEU A 25 -6.00 7.80 8.00
N ILE A 26 -6.76 6.72 7.81
CA ILE A 26 -6.61 5.81 6.67
C ILE A 26 -6.94 6.52 5.36
N GLU A 27 -7.99 7.33 5.31
CA GLU A 27 -8.32 8.13 4.12
C GLU A 27 -7.19 9.13 3.81
N GLU A 28 -6.69 9.83 4.82
CA GLU A 28 -5.63 10.82 4.65
C GLU A 28 -4.30 10.18 4.20
N GLN A 29 -3.84 9.14 4.88
CA GLN A 29 -2.51 8.54 4.65
C GLN A 29 -2.51 7.51 3.51
N LEU A 30 -3.61 6.77 3.35
CA LEU A 30 -3.71 5.67 2.40
C LEU A 30 -4.63 5.97 1.21
N GLN A 31 -5.31 7.12 1.19
CA GLN A 31 -6.22 7.55 0.10
C GLN A 31 -7.36 6.57 -0.18
N ILE A 32 -7.83 5.88 0.86
CA ILE A 32 -8.98 4.97 0.77
C ILE A 32 -10.20 5.71 1.31
N PRO A 33 -11.25 5.96 0.49
CA PRO A 33 -12.43 6.70 0.94
C PRO A 33 -13.14 6.04 2.12
N LEU A 34 -13.59 6.82 3.12
CA LEU A 34 -14.24 6.26 4.33
C LEU A 34 -15.37 5.27 4.00
N ARG A 35 -16.20 5.61 3.00
CA ARG A 35 -17.35 4.80 2.57
C ARG A 35 -16.97 3.41 2.04
N ASN A 36 -15.73 3.24 1.59
CA ASN A 36 -15.22 1.98 1.06
C ASN A 36 -14.45 1.18 2.11
N GLN A 37 -14.26 1.71 3.33
CA GLN A 37 -13.44 1.05 4.36
C GLN A 37 -14.26 0.09 5.23
N THR A 38 -13.92 -1.19 5.19
CA THR A 38 -14.31 -2.18 6.18
C THR A 38 -13.09 -2.55 7.01
N LEU A 39 -13.18 -2.33 8.32
CA LEU A 39 -12.10 -2.64 9.27
C LEU A 39 -12.50 -3.83 10.13
N SER A 40 -11.53 -4.67 10.48
CA SER A 40 -11.70 -5.71 11.48
C SER A 40 -10.37 -6.06 12.14
N THR A 41 -10.43 -6.56 13.36
CA THR A 41 -9.34 -7.23 14.05
C THR A 41 -9.16 -8.68 13.59
N ASN A 42 -10.16 -9.24 12.87
CA ASN A 42 -10.09 -10.59 12.34
C ASN A 42 -9.41 -10.63 10.96
N ARG A 43 -8.44 -11.55 10.80
CA ARG A 43 -7.74 -11.83 9.54
C ARG A 43 -8.67 -12.29 8.43
N ASP A 44 -9.73 -13.00 8.78
CA ASP A 44 -10.65 -13.62 7.83
C ASP A 44 -11.39 -12.57 6.97
N LEU A 45 -11.37 -11.29 7.39
CA LEU A 45 -11.80 -10.17 6.56
C LEU A 45 -11.10 -10.17 5.19
N LEU A 46 -9.83 -10.57 5.11
CA LEU A 46 -9.10 -10.60 3.83
C LEU A 46 -9.59 -11.73 2.90
N LEU A 47 -10.28 -12.74 3.45
CA LEU A 47 -10.82 -13.87 2.71
C LEU A 47 -12.24 -13.59 2.18
N ALA A 48 -12.94 -12.59 2.74
CA ALA A 48 -14.29 -12.19 2.36
C ALA A 48 -14.36 -11.71 0.91
N LYS A 49 -15.09 -12.39 0.04
CA LYS A 49 -15.14 -12.06 -1.39
C LYS A 49 -16.34 -11.22 -1.77
N THR A 50 -17.44 -11.38 -1.05
CA THR A 50 -18.70 -10.68 -1.35
C THR A 50 -18.93 -9.53 -0.37
N PRO A 51 -19.68 -8.48 -0.76
CA PRO A 51 -20.06 -7.41 0.15
C PRO A 51 -20.81 -7.93 1.39
N THR A 52 -21.63 -8.98 1.22
CA THR A 52 -22.35 -9.62 2.32
C THR A 52 -21.41 -10.24 3.35
N ASP A 53 -20.31 -10.87 2.90
CA ASP A 53 -19.30 -11.42 3.80
C ASP A 53 -18.62 -10.30 4.61
N LEU A 54 -18.37 -9.14 3.99
CA LEU A 54 -17.77 -7.98 4.66
C LEU A 54 -18.68 -7.42 5.76
N LEU A 55 -20.00 -7.47 5.57
CA LEU A 55 -20.98 -7.02 6.57
C LEU A 55 -21.02 -7.90 7.84
N ALA A 56 -20.48 -9.12 7.78
CA ALA A 56 -20.38 -9.98 8.95
C ALA A 56 -19.33 -9.49 9.97
N PHE A 57 -18.40 -8.62 9.55
CA PHE A 57 -17.35 -8.06 10.39
C PHE A 57 -17.81 -6.71 10.96
N THR A 58 -18.34 -6.73 12.18
CA THR A 58 -18.93 -5.56 12.85
C THR A 58 -18.12 -5.05 14.04
N ASP A 59 -16.98 -5.65 14.35
CA ASP A 59 -16.17 -5.32 15.52
C ASP A 59 -15.63 -3.88 15.51
N LEU A 60 -15.35 -3.33 14.32
CA LEU A 60 -14.92 -1.94 14.10
C LEU A 60 -15.99 -1.15 13.30
N SER A 61 -17.27 -1.46 13.49
CA SER A 61 -18.38 -0.76 12.83
C SER A 61 -18.84 0.51 13.56
N ASP A 62 -18.79 0.53 14.89
CA ASP A 62 -19.20 1.69 15.69
C ASP A 62 -18.15 2.82 15.59
N PRO A 63 -18.50 3.99 15.01
CA PRO A 63 -17.58 5.10 14.84
C PRO A 63 -17.10 5.72 16.16
N ASN A 64 -17.87 5.61 17.24
CA ASN A 64 -17.56 6.24 18.53
C ASN A 64 -16.74 5.35 19.46
N LEU A 65 -16.57 4.08 19.11
CA LEU A 65 -15.81 3.14 19.89
C LEU A 65 -14.33 3.54 19.91
N ARG A 66 -13.70 3.44 21.07
CA ARG A 66 -12.28 3.77 21.23
C ARG A 66 -11.42 2.57 20.85
N LEU A 67 -10.28 2.82 20.22
CA LEU A 67 -9.35 1.74 19.89
C LEU A 67 -8.81 1.02 21.15
N SER A 68 -8.61 1.77 22.23
CA SER A 68 -8.21 1.20 23.53
C SER A 68 -9.22 0.21 24.11
N SER A 69 -10.53 0.40 23.91
CA SER A 69 -11.55 -0.57 24.35
C SER A 69 -11.51 -1.88 23.56
N LEU A 70 -10.90 -1.86 22.38
CA LEU A 70 -10.69 -3.04 21.54
C LEU A 70 -9.30 -3.66 21.69
N ASN A 71 -8.53 -3.21 22.71
CA ASN A 71 -7.13 -3.57 22.90
C ASN A 71 -6.23 -3.26 21.69
N ILE A 72 -6.61 -2.28 20.86
CA ILE A 72 -5.81 -1.80 19.74
C ILE A 72 -4.93 -0.67 20.25
N GLY A 73 -3.63 -0.94 20.35
CA GLY A 73 -2.60 0.01 20.76
C GLY A 73 -1.45 0.09 19.74
N HIS A 74 -0.33 0.68 20.16
CA HIS A 74 0.86 0.74 19.31
C HIS A 74 1.35 -0.67 18.93
N GLY A 75 1.62 -0.87 17.63
CA GLY A 75 2.05 -2.17 17.10
C GLY A 75 0.94 -3.20 16.90
N SER A 76 -0.32 -2.87 17.25
CA SER A 76 -1.45 -3.76 16.99
C SER A 76 -1.74 -3.90 15.50
N MET A 77 -2.22 -5.07 15.09
CA MET A 77 -2.60 -5.32 13.70
C MET A 77 -4.12 -5.16 13.54
N VAL A 78 -4.51 -4.45 12.49
CA VAL A 78 -5.91 -4.31 12.05
C VAL A 78 -5.94 -4.63 10.56
N TYR A 79 -6.96 -5.36 10.16
CA TYR A 79 -7.20 -5.74 8.77
C TYR A 79 -8.16 -4.75 8.11
N LEU A 80 -7.87 -4.41 6.86
CA LEU A 80 -8.64 -3.47 6.05
C LEU A 80 -9.03 -4.15 4.74
N ALA A 81 -10.32 -4.22 4.48
CA ALA A 81 -10.87 -4.51 3.17
C ALA A 81 -11.49 -3.23 2.62
N TYR A 82 -11.28 -2.99 1.33
CA TYR A 82 -11.92 -1.88 0.64
C TYR A 82 -12.24 -2.25 -0.80
N GLU A 83 -13.26 -1.59 -1.34
CA GLU A 83 -13.69 -1.77 -2.73
C GLU A 83 -13.11 -0.68 -3.63
N GLY A 84 -12.75 -1.06 -4.86
CA GLY A 84 -12.23 -0.17 -5.88
C GLY A 84 -10.71 0.00 -5.84
N GLU A 85 -10.21 0.85 -6.74
CA GLU A 85 -8.81 1.24 -6.80
C GLU A 85 -8.57 2.50 -5.97
N ARG A 86 -7.37 2.61 -5.38
CA ARG A 86 -6.92 3.82 -4.68
C ARG A 86 -5.77 4.47 -5.45
N THR A 87 -5.69 5.79 -5.38
CA THR A 87 -4.56 6.54 -5.92
C THR A 87 -3.45 6.63 -4.86
N ILE A 88 -2.24 6.16 -5.20
CA ILE A 88 -1.10 6.22 -4.28
C ILE A 88 -0.52 7.64 -4.34
N ARG A 89 -0.63 8.40 -3.24
CA ARG A 89 0.06 9.69 -3.10
C ARG A 89 1.56 9.45 -2.99
N GLY A 90 2.34 10.20 -3.77
CA GLY A 90 3.78 10.38 -3.51
C GLY A 90 4.71 9.35 -4.14
N GLY A 91 4.22 8.46 -5.01
CA GLY A 91 5.12 7.71 -5.89
C GLY A 91 6.02 8.69 -6.66
N PRO A 92 7.36 8.48 -6.72
CA PRO A 92 8.22 9.37 -7.48
C PRO A 92 7.66 9.45 -8.90
N ALA A 93 7.54 10.67 -9.43
CA ALA A 93 7.10 10.87 -10.80
C ALA A 93 8.11 10.16 -11.71
N VAL A 94 7.77 8.95 -12.15
CA VAL A 94 8.52 8.22 -13.15
C VAL A 94 8.24 8.97 -14.44
N THR A 95 9.15 9.87 -14.78
CA THR A 95 9.26 10.36 -16.15
C THR A 95 10.24 9.43 -16.82
N PRO A 96 9.77 8.39 -17.55
CA PRO A 96 10.69 7.58 -18.34
C PRO A 96 11.37 8.57 -19.27
N ALA A 97 12.69 8.72 -19.11
CA ALA A 97 13.46 9.68 -19.88
C ALA A 97 13.53 9.20 -21.33
N GLY A 98 12.44 9.38 -22.08
CA GLY A 98 12.40 9.28 -23.52
C GLY A 98 13.33 10.35 -24.06
N SER A 99 14.46 9.93 -24.61
CA SER A 99 15.45 10.81 -25.24
C SER A 99 14.96 11.31 -26.61
N PHE A 100 13.74 11.86 -26.67
CA PHE A 100 13.28 12.56 -27.87
C PHE A 100 13.92 13.96 -27.87
N GLY A 101 15.06 14.08 -28.55
CA GLY A 101 15.65 15.38 -28.92
C GLY A 101 17.10 15.64 -28.47
N ARG A 102 17.73 14.76 -27.69
CA ARG A 102 19.16 14.88 -27.33
C ARG A 102 19.99 13.85 -28.10
N LYS A 103 21.03 14.29 -28.81
CA LYS A 103 21.99 13.38 -29.45
C LYS A 103 22.66 12.53 -28.36
N MET A 104 22.29 11.26 -28.30
CA MET A 104 22.82 10.29 -27.35
C MET A 104 24.31 10.06 -27.65
N THR A 105 25.18 10.26 -26.67
CA THR A 105 26.61 9.96 -26.83
C THR A 105 26.89 8.49 -26.50
N VAL A 106 28.02 7.96 -26.97
CA VAL A 106 28.46 6.58 -26.62
C VAL A 106 28.65 6.45 -25.11
N ASP A 107 29.13 7.50 -24.44
CA ASP A 107 29.29 7.52 -22.99
C ASP A 107 27.93 7.49 -22.27
N ASP A 108 26.90 8.18 -22.81
CA ASP A 108 25.53 8.09 -22.29
C ASP A 108 24.94 6.67 -22.45
N LEU A 109 25.28 5.97 -23.54
CA LEU A 109 24.88 4.58 -23.78
C LEU A 109 25.56 3.61 -22.79
N ILE A 110 26.85 3.81 -22.53
CA ILE A 110 27.62 3.00 -21.58
C ILE A 110 27.12 3.25 -20.14
N ALA A 111 26.92 4.52 -19.77
CA ALA A 111 26.47 4.88 -18.42
C ALA A 111 25.05 4.38 -18.11
N ARG A 112 24.19 4.25 -19.13
CA ARG A 112 22.82 3.72 -18.99
C ARG A 112 22.71 2.22 -19.24
N GLN A 113 23.81 1.53 -19.59
CA GLN A 113 23.80 0.10 -19.80
C GLN A 113 23.63 -0.63 -18.46
N MET A 114 22.38 -0.84 -18.07
CA MET A 114 22.05 -1.66 -16.91
C MET A 114 22.22 -3.13 -17.28
N ARG A 115 23.33 -3.74 -16.85
CA ARG A 115 23.60 -5.17 -17.08
C ARG A 115 22.81 -6.00 -16.06
N VAL A 116 21.56 -6.30 -16.39
CA VAL A 116 20.78 -7.28 -15.64
C VAL A 116 21.27 -8.68 -16.02
N THR A 117 21.85 -9.41 -15.07
CA THR A 117 22.24 -10.81 -15.26
C THR A 117 21.28 -11.72 -14.52
N ARG A 118 21.05 -12.91 -15.07
CA ARG A 118 20.24 -13.93 -14.41
C ARG A 118 20.97 -14.35 -13.13
N GLN A 119 20.30 -14.17 -11.99
CA GLN A 119 20.78 -14.67 -10.71
C GLN A 119 20.41 -16.15 -10.58
N GLU A 120 21.39 -17.04 -10.54
CA GLU A 120 21.14 -18.49 -10.42
C GLU A 120 20.90 -18.97 -8.98
N LYS A 121 21.39 -18.21 -7.98
CA LYS A 121 21.24 -18.53 -6.57
C LYS A 121 20.70 -17.32 -5.81
N SER A 122 19.56 -17.46 -5.15
CA SER A 122 19.01 -16.38 -4.34
C SER A 122 19.94 -16.03 -3.18
N HIS A 123 20.19 -14.73 -2.97
CA HIS A 123 20.97 -14.21 -1.84
C HIS A 123 20.09 -13.74 -0.67
N CYS A 124 18.76 -13.74 -0.85
CA CYS A 124 17.79 -13.38 0.16
C CYS A 124 16.49 -14.17 -0.06
N ASP A 125 15.87 -14.68 1.01
CA ASP A 125 14.63 -15.45 0.88
C ASP A 125 13.41 -14.57 0.58
N SER A 126 13.48 -13.29 0.97
CA SER A 126 12.45 -12.29 0.66
C SER A 126 13.03 -10.88 0.72
N VAL A 127 12.46 -9.98 -0.09
CA VAL A 127 12.70 -8.54 -0.01
C VAL A 127 11.35 -7.87 0.18
N SER A 128 11.24 -7.02 1.21
CA SER A 128 10.11 -6.10 1.35
C SER A 128 10.50 -4.77 0.75
N VAL A 129 9.78 -4.35 -0.28
CA VAL A 129 9.94 -3.04 -0.89
C VAL A 129 8.89 -2.11 -0.31
N ASP A 130 9.27 -0.87 -0.01
CA ASP A 130 8.29 0.16 0.36
C ASP A 130 7.27 0.36 -0.78
N ARG A 131 6.04 0.72 -0.42
CA ARG A 131 4.94 0.86 -1.36
C ARG A 131 5.28 1.80 -2.51
N ASP A 132 5.90 2.95 -2.22
CA ASP A 132 6.14 3.98 -3.22
C ASP A 132 7.24 3.53 -4.19
N CYS A 133 8.24 2.78 -3.69
CA CYS A 133 9.25 2.13 -4.51
C CYS A 133 8.68 0.99 -5.37
N ALA A 134 7.77 0.18 -4.83
CA ALA A 134 7.12 -0.90 -5.57
C ALA A 134 6.25 -0.36 -6.72
N ASN A 135 5.50 0.72 -6.46
CA ASN A 135 4.69 1.39 -7.48
C ASN A 135 5.57 1.97 -8.60
N ALA A 136 6.64 2.67 -8.26
CA ALA A 136 7.56 3.24 -9.24
C ALA A 136 8.23 2.18 -10.11
N PHE A 137 8.62 1.03 -9.51
CA PHE A 137 9.19 -0.08 -10.25
C PHE A 137 8.21 -0.68 -11.26
N GLN A 138 6.95 -0.88 -10.86
CA GLN A 138 5.91 -1.39 -11.77
C GLN A 138 5.66 -0.42 -12.93
N HIS A 139 5.59 0.88 -12.66
CA HIS A 139 5.49 1.90 -13.71
C HIS A 139 6.67 1.84 -14.69
N TYR A 140 7.90 1.81 -14.17
CA TYR A 140 9.10 1.72 -15.00
C TYR A 140 9.12 0.46 -15.88
N VAL A 141 8.78 -0.71 -15.33
CA VAL A 141 8.70 -1.98 -16.07
C VAL A 141 7.66 -1.89 -17.18
N ASN A 142 6.46 -1.43 -16.87
CA ASN A 142 5.38 -1.32 -17.84
C ASN A 142 5.70 -0.34 -18.98
N GLU A 143 6.45 0.73 -18.71
CA GLU A 143 6.82 1.71 -19.72
C GLU A 143 8.09 1.35 -20.50
N SER A 144 9.02 0.57 -19.91
CA SER A 144 10.31 0.24 -20.53
C SER A 144 10.32 -1.11 -21.26
N LEU A 145 9.39 -2.02 -20.94
CA LEU A 145 9.32 -3.37 -21.51
C LEU A 145 8.07 -3.59 -22.39
N ALA A 146 7.21 -2.58 -22.57
CA ALA A 146 6.11 -2.59 -23.53
C ALA A 146 6.55 -2.16 -24.94
#